data_AF-A0A9R0NZ22-F1
#
_entry.id   AF-A0A9R0NZ22-F1
#
_cell.length_a   1.000
_cell.length_b   1.000
_cell.length_c   1.000
_cell.angle_alpha   90.00
_cell.angle_beta   90.00
_cell.angle_gamma   90.00
#
_symmetry.space_group_name_H-M   'P 1'
#
loop_
_entity.id
_entity.type
_entity.pdbx_description
1 polymer ?
#
loop_
_entity_poly.entity_id
_entity_poly.type
_entity_poly.pdbx_seq_one_letter_code
_entity_poly.pdbx_strand_id
1 'polypeptide(L)'
;MKTGYSDRTDQEFLTSMVDSINQHRAKHGVPPVVLDQQLVDYAKSRAEHVADKGALVHDGTGGYGENLYSSSSSEPVQGPATAASDAWYAEIKYYNYETFASNDPKKAIGHFTQLVWKDSTKIGAGRVCGSADNTWHDTYIAVNFSSAGNMSGAYKDNVLPPAQ
;
A
#
# COMPACT_ATOMS: atom_id res chain seq x y z
N MET A 1 -12.43 -15.12 6.80
CA MET A 1 -11.43 -15.64 5.87
C MET A 1 -11.99 -16.78 5.03
N LYS A 2 -11.99 -16.64 3.70
CA LYS A 2 -12.28 -17.70 2.73
C LYS A 2 -11.34 -18.88 2.97
N THR A 3 -11.87 -20.09 2.84
CA THR A 3 -11.09 -21.33 2.89
C THR A 3 -9.92 -21.26 1.90
N GLY A 4 -8.71 -21.62 2.34
CA GLY A 4 -7.51 -21.64 1.50
C GLY A 4 -6.64 -20.38 1.54
N TYR A 5 -7.06 -19.33 2.24
CA TYR A 5 -6.24 -18.16 2.53
C TYR A 5 -5.72 -18.17 3.97
N SER A 6 -4.56 -17.58 4.18
CA SER A 6 -3.96 -17.44 5.51
C SER A 6 -3.21 -16.12 5.64
N ASP A 7 -3.23 -15.56 6.84
CA ASP A 7 -2.34 -14.46 7.23
C ASP A 7 -0.87 -14.93 7.08
N ARG A 8 -0.10 -14.16 6.32
CA ARG A 8 1.34 -14.34 6.06
C ARG A 8 2.12 -13.07 6.42
N THR A 9 1.60 -12.29 7.36
CA THR A 9 2.26 -11.10 7.90
C THR A 9 3.27 -11.53 8.96
N ASP A 10 4.52 -11.69 8.54
CA ASP A 10 5.66 -11.97 9.41
C ASP A 10 6.58 -10.76 9.55
N GLN A 11 7.57 -10.87 10.45
CA GLN A 11 8.49 -9.77 10.74
C GLN A 11 9.35 -9.39 9.52
N GLU A 12 9.72 -10.35 8.68
CA GLU A 12 10.50 -10.10 7.47
C GLU A 12 9.69 -9.26 6.47
N PHE A 13 8.43 -9.61 6.25
CA PHE A 13 7.49 -8.84 5.44
C PHE A 13 7.30 -7.42 6.00
N LEU A 14 7.07 -7.27 7.30
CA LEU A 14 6.87 -5.97 7.93
C LEU A 14 8.10 -5.07 7.78
N THR A 15 9.29 -5.60 8.06
CA THR A 15 10.57 -4.89 7.88
C THR A 15 10.77 -4.51 6.41
N SER A 16 10.58 -5.46 5.48
CA SER A 16 10.72 -5.20 4.04
C SER A 16 9.75 -4.12 3.54
N MET A 17 8.51 -4.12 4.04
CA MET A 17 7.50 -3.13 3.67
C MET A 17 7.88 -1.73 4.15
N VAL A 18 8.18 -1.56 5.44
CA VAL A 18 8.52 -0.23 5.98
C VAL A 18 9.82 0.30 5.36
N ASP A 19 10.83 -0.56 5.14
CA ASP A 19 12.08 -0.17 4.51
C ASP A 19 11.87 0.26 3.05
N SER A 20 11.10 -0.51 2.27
CA SER A 20 10.82 -0.18 0.87
C SER A 20 10.02 1.14 0.75
N ILE A 21 9.02 1.34 1.60
CA ILE A 21 8.28 2.61 1.65
C ILE A 21 9.23 3.77 2.00
N ASN A 22 10.10 3.59 2.99
CA ASN A 22 11.07 4.61 3.39
C ASN A 22 12.12 4.91 2.32
N GLN A 23 12.54 3.92 1.53
CA GLN A 23 13.40 4.14 0.36
C GLN A 23 12.72 5.03 -0.69
N HIS A 24 11.43 4.83 -0.94
CA HIS A 24 10.67 5.70 -1.84
C HIS A 24 10.49 7.10 -1.25
N ARG A 25 10.10 7.22 0.02
CA ARG A 25 9.95 8.50 0.73
C ARG A 25 11.24 9.32 0.75
N ALA A 26 12.39 8.67 0.93
CA ALA A 26 13.70 9.32 0.91
C ALA A 26 13.98 10.03 -0.43
N LYS A 27 13.52 9.49 -1.57
CA LYS A 27 13.66 10.13 -2.89
C LYS A 27 12.96 11.50 -2.93
N HIS A 28 11.93 11.70 -2.12
CA HIS A 28 11.14 12.93 -2.06
C HIS A 28 11.54 13.85 -0.88
N GLY A 29 12.57 13.47 -0.12
CA GLY A 29 13.01 14.23 1.05
C GLY A 29 11.96 14.34 2.17
N VAL A 30 10.95 13.46 2.19
CA VAL A 30 9.94 13.44 3.27
C VAL A 30 10.40 12.52 4.41
N PRO A 31 10.02 12.79 5.68
CA PRO A 31 10.46 11.98 6.81
C PRO A 31 10.05 10.50 6.68
N PRO A 32 10.85 9.56 7.20
CA PRO A 32 10.48 8.14 7.18
C PRO A 32 9.25 7.89 8.07
N VAL A 33 8.49 6.85 7.72
CA VAL A 33 7.44 6.28 8.57
C VAL A 33 7.99 5.17 9.46
N VAL A 34 7.32 4.92 10.57
CA VAL A 34 7.60 3.78 11.46
C VAL A 34 6.41 2.83 11.53
N LEU A 35 6.66 1.56 11.85
CA LEU A 35 5.60 0.61 12.12
C LEU A 35 4.87 0.95 13.42
N ASP A 36 3.54 0.85 13.41
CA ASP A 36 2.69 0.97 14.58
C ASP A 36 1.84 -0.30 14.70
N GLN A 37 1.89 -0.94 15.87
CA GLN A 37 1.26 -2.25 16.06
C GLN A 37 -0.25 -2.21 15.87
N GLN A 38 -0.94 -1.13 16.27
CA GLN A 38 -2.38 -1.01 16.08
C GLN A 38 -2.74 -0.93 14.60
N LEU A 39 -1.93 -0.20 13.81
CA LEU A 39 -2.09 -0.16 12.37
C LEU A 39 -1.75 -1.50 11.72
N VAL A 40 -0.78 -2.26 12.23
CA VAL A 40 -0.46 -3.61 11.73
C VAL A 40 -1.64 -4.54 11.93
N ASP A 41 -2.20 -4.57 13.14
CA ASP A 41 -3.37 -5.40 13.45
C ASP A 41 -4.57 -5.00 12.58
N TYR A 42 -4.75 -3.70 12.36
CA TYR A 42 -5.77 -3.19 11.44
C TYR A 42 -5.51 -3.64 9.99
N ALA A 43 -4.30 -3.47 9.48
CA ALA A 43 -3.93 -3.82 8.11
C ALA A 43 -4.04 -5.33 7.85
N LYS A 44 -3.77 -6.18 8.85
CA LYS A 44 -4.07 -7.62 8.79
C LYS A 44 -5.55 -7.87 8.52
N SER A 45 -6.42 -7.28 9.32
CA SER A 45 -7.88 -7.42 9.15
C SER A 45 -8.34 -6.89 7.78
N ARG A 46 -7.68 -5.86 7.25
CA ARG A 46 -7.94 -5.32 5.91
C ARG A 46 -7.50 -6.26 4.80
N ALA A 47 -6.30 -6.83 4.89
CA ALA A 47 -5.81 -7.82 3.93
C ALA A 47 -6.73 -9.05 3.88
N GLU A 48 -7.22 -9.51 5.03
CA GLU A 48 -8.22 -10.58 5.12
C GLU A 48 -9.54 -10.20 4.46
N HIS A 49 -10.05 -9.00 4.74
CA HIS A 49 -11.31 -8.52 4.16
C HIS A 49 -11.26 -8.43 2.63
N VAL A 50 -10.19 -7.87 2.07
CA VAL A 50 -10.08 -7.75 0.59
C VAL A 50 -9.86 -9.12 -0.08
N ALA A 51 -9.16 -10.05 0.59
CA ALA A 51 -9.05 -11.44 0.14
C ALA A 51 -10.43 -12.14 0.16
N ASP A 52 -11.22 -11.92 1.22
CA ASP A 52 -12.58 -12.45 1.33
C ASP A 52 -13.50 -11.91 0.24
N LYS A 53 -13.35 -10.63 -0.12
CA LYS A 53 -14.05 -10.04 -1.26
C LYS A 53 -13.51 -10.52 -2.61
N GLY A 54 -12.24 -10.90 -2.69
CA GLY A 54 -11.54 -11.17 -3.95
C GLY A 54 -11.38 -9.91 -4.80
N ALA A 55 -11.37 -8.73 -4.18
CA ALA A 55 -11.33 -7.44 -4.85
C ALA A 55 -10.71 -6.37 -3.94
N LEU A 56 -9.95 -5.45 -4.52
CA LEU A 56 -9.37 -4.31 -3.82
C LEU A 56 -10.45 -3.25 -3.59
N VAL A 57 -11.10 -3.30 -2.42
CA VAL A 57 -12.19 -2.39 -2.05
C VAL A 57 -11.82 -1.55 -0.83
N HIS A 58 -12.00 -0.24 -0.93
CA HIS A 58 -11.71 0.74 0.14
C HIS A 58 -12.96 1.05 1.01
N ASP A 59 -13.70 0.02 1.42
CA ASP A 59 -14.99 0.13 2.13
C ASP A 59 -14.87 0.15 3.67
N GLY A 60 -13.65 0.15 4.20
CA GLY A 60 -13.39 0.06 5.64
C GLY A 60 -12.05 0.66 5.99
N THR A 61 -11.78 1.91 5.63
CA THR A 61 -10.48 2.57 5.92
C THR A 61 -10.34 3.00 7.38
N GLY A 62 -11.45 3.17 8.11
CA GLY A 62 -11.42 3.52 9.54
C GLY A 62 -10.88 4.93 9.82
N GLY A 63 -10.81 5.80 8.80
CA GLY A 63 -10.20 7.12 8.89
C GLY A 63 -8.69 7.13 8.64
N TYR A 64 -8.06 5.97 8.41
CA TYR A 64 -6.67 5.85 8.00
C TYR A 64 -6.50 6.04 6.49
N GLY A 65 -5.29 6.39 6.07
CA GLY A 65 -4.89 6.21 4.67
C GLY A 65 -4.82 4.72 4.35
N GLU A 66 -5.00 4.34 3.09
CA GLU A 66 -4.98 2.94 2.68
C GLU A 66 -4.41 2.77 1.27
N ASN A 67 -3.43 1.89 1.13
CA ASN A 67 -3.02 1.33 -0.15
C ASN A 67 -3.31 -0.18 -0.15
N LEU A 68 -3.87 -0.67 -1.26
CA LEU A 68 -4.18 -2.07 -1.46
C LEU A 68 -3.45 -2.62 -2.68
N TYR A 69 -3.07 -3.89 -2.63
CA TYR A 69 -2.40 -4.58 -3.71
C TYR A 69 -2.86 -6.03 -3.78
N SER A 70 -2.94 -6.56 -4.99
CA SER A 70 -3.10 -8.00 -5.21
C SER A 70 -2.26 -8.49 -6.38
N SER A 71 -1.84 -9.74 -6.29
CA SER A 71 -1.18 -10.47 -7.39
C SER A 71 -1.60 -11.93 -7.37
N SER A 72 -1.58 -12.58 -8.53
CA SER A 72 -1.86 -14.01 -8.68
C SER A 72 -0.69 -14.72 -9.35
N SER A 73 -0.45 -15.97 -8.99
CA SER A 73 0.61 -16.82 -9.52
C SER A 73 0.08 -18.24 -9.74
N SER A 74 0.63 -18.97 -10.72
CA SER A 74 0.36 -20.40 -10.88
C SER A 74 1.13 -21.25 -9.86
N GLU A 75 2.16 -20.68 -9.22
CA GLU A 75 2.97 -21.35 -8.20
C GLU A 75 2.65 -20.82 -6.80
N PRO A 76 2.75 -21.65 -5.75
CA PRO A 76 2.57 -21.21 -4.36
C PRO A 76 3.66 -20.23 -3.93
N VAL A 77 3.37 -18.93 -4.05
CA VAL A 77 4.30 -17.85 -3.69
C VAL A 77 3.63 -16.89 -2.72
N GLN A 78 4.44 -16.30 -1.84
CA GLN A 78 4.03 -15.15 -1.04
C GLN A 78 4.55 -13.90 -1.73
N GLY A 79 3.64 -13.06 -2.24
CA GLY A 79 4.02 -11.82 -2.91
C GLY A 79 4.91 -10.96 -2.01
N PRO A 80 6.05 -10.45 -2.52
CA PRO A 80 6.98 -9.66 -1.72
C PRO A 80 6.41 -8.26 -1.46
N ALA A 81 6.80 -7.65 -0.33
CA ALA A 81 6.42 -6.29 0.00
C ALA A 81 6.83 -5.27 -1.08
N THR A 82 8.02 -5.46 -1.66
CA THR A 82 8.57 -4.59 -2.71
C THR A 82 7.73 -4.57 -3.98
N ALA A 83 7.10 -5.68 -4.37
CA ALA A 83 6.23 -5.70 -5.54
C ALA A 83 5.03 -4.76 -5.37
N ALA A 84 4.47 -4.66 -4.16
CA ALA A 84 3.36 -3.76 -3.86
C ALA A 84 3.83 -2.30 -3.81
N SER A 85 4.87 -2.00 -3.02
CA SER A 85 5.38 -0.63 -2.88
C SER A 85 5.93 -0.05 -4.18
N ASP A 86 6.60 -0.85 -5.00
CA ASP A 86 7.12 -0.41 -6.31
C ASP A 86 5.98 -0.18 -7.31
N ALA A 87 4.94 -1.03 -7.30
CA ALA A 87 3.77 -0.84 -8.15
C ALA A 87 3.01 0.45 -7.79
N TRP A 88 2.81 0.71 -6.50
CA TRP A 88 2.22 1.95 -6.01
C TRP A 88 3.09 3.16 -6.36
N TYR A 89 4.40 3.09 -6.15
CA TYR A 89 5.32 4.18 -6.46
C TYR A 89 5.38 4.47 -7.97
N ALA A 90 5.28 3.45 -8.82
CA ALA A 90 5.33 3.60 -10.28
C ALA A 90 4.23 4.50 -10.86
N GLU A 91 3.17 4.80 -10.10
CA GLU A 91 2.17 5.80 -10.47
C GLU A 91 2.74 7.23 -10.56
N ILE A 92 3.93 7.50 -9.98
CA ILE A 92 4.64 8.78 -10.08
C ILE A 92 4.78 9.30 -11.52
N LYS A 93 4.92 8.39 -12.50
CA LYS A 93 5.03 8.74 -13.93
C LYS A 93 3.77 9.42 -14.49
N TYR A 94 2.65 9.23 -13.82
CA TYR A 94 1.37 9.85 -14.16
C TYR A 94 1.07 11.09 -13.33
N TYR A 95 1.80 11.33 -12.23
CA TYR A 95 1.54 12.45 -11.34
C TYR A 95 2.11 13.77 -11.89
N ASN A 96 1.25 14.78 -12.03
CA ASN A 96 1.65 16.14 -12.38
C ASN A 96 1.75 17.00 -11.10
N TYR A 97 2.95 17.49 -10.78
CA TYR A 97 3.22 18.30 -9.58
C TYR A 97 2.67 19.74 -9.63
N GLU A 98 2.25 20.23 -10.80
CA GLU A 98 1.65 21.56 -10.94
C GLU A 98 0.13 21.50 -10.74
N THR A 99 -0.51 20.48 -11.28
CA THR A 99 -1.97 20.31 -11.23
C THR A 99 -2.44 19.40 -10.10
N PHE A 100 -1.52 18.64 -9.48
CA PHE A 100 -1.78 17.59 -8.48
C PHE A 100 -2.75 16.51 -8.98
N ALA A 101 -2.77 16.30 -10.30
CA ALA A 101 -3.67 15.38 -10.98
C ALA A 101 -2.89 14.41 -11.87
N SER A 102 -3.58 13.36 -12.33
CA SER A 102 -3.01 12.45 -13.31
C SER A 102 -2.89 13.14 -14.68
N ASN A 103 -1.76 12.95 -15.36
CA ASN A 103 -1.54 13.34 -16.75
C ASN A 103 -2.20 12.37 -17.75
N ASP A 104 -2.69 11.21 -17.29
CA ASP A 104 -3.48 10.25 -18.04
C ASP A 104 -4.79 9.96 -17.29
N PRO A 105 -5.96 10.34 -17.83
CA PRO A 105 -7.24 10.19 -17.15
C PRO A 105 -7.64 8.73 -16.87
N LYS A 106 -6.95 7.75 -17.48
CA LYS A 106 -7.18 6.31 -17.23
C LYS A 106 -6.27 5.74 -16.15
N LYS A 107 -5.39 6.56 -15.55
CA LYS A 107 -4.38 6.11 -14.60
C LYS A 107 -4.62 6.73 -13.24
N ALA A 108 -4.54 5.88 -12.21
CA ALA A 108 -4.56 6.31 -10.83
C ALA A 108 -3.17 6.82 -10.40
N ILE A 109 -3.20 7.73 -9.43
CA ILE A 109 -2.02 8.31 -8.77
C ILE A 109 -2.10 8.23 -7.24
N GLY A 110 -3.23 7.75 -6.73
CA GLY A 110 -3.59 7.82 -5.31
C GLY A 110 -2.69 6.96 -4.43
N HIS A 111 -2.16 5.85 -4.95
CA HIS A 111 -1.27 5.01 -4.17
C HIS A 111 0.10 5.68 -4.02
N PHE A 112 0.64 6.25 -5.11
CA PHE A 112 1.89 7.01 -5.06
C PHE A 112 1.77 8.18 -4.08
N THR A 113 0.75 9.01 -4.21
CA THR A 113 0.60 10.21 -3.38
C THR A 113 0.43 9.87 -1.91
N GLN A 114 -0.28 8.79 -1.56
CA GLN A 114 -0.37 8.29 -0.19
C GLN A 114 0.98 7.75 0.33
N LEU A 115 1.74 7.04 -0.50
CA LEU A 115 3.04 6.45 -0.13
C LEU A 115 4.03 7.53 0.33
N VAL A 116 4.08 8.64 -0.40
CA VAL A 116 5.00 9.75 -0.15
C VAL A 116 4.39 10.89 0.66
N TRP A 117 3.16 10.73 1.16
CA TRP A 117 2.45 11.76 1.91
C TRP A 117 3.24 12.17 3.16
N LYS A 118 3.76 13.40 3.18
CA LYS A 118 4.68 13.88 4.21
C LYS A 118 4.13 13.74 5.63
N ASP A 119 2.86 14.07 5.84
CA ASP A 119 2.23 14.10 7.17
C ASP A 119 1.82 12.70 7.69
N SER A 120 1.98 11.66 6.88
CA SER A 120 1.88 10.28 7.36
C SER A 120 3.20 9.93 8.07
N THR A 121 3.12 9.57 9.35
CA THR A 121 4.30 9.31 10.20
C THR A 121 4.41 7.86 10.66
N LYS A 122 3.29 7.15 10.67
CA LYS A 122 3.19 5.74 11.04
C LYS A 122 2.42 4.95 10.00
N ILE A 123 2.79 3.69 9.85
CA ILE A 123 2.09 2.73 9.01
C ILE A 123 1.88 1.40 9.73
N GLY A 124 0.97 0.59 9.20
CA GLY A 124 0.90 -0.83 9.45
C GLY A 124 0.62 -1.58 8.17
N ALA A 125 1.07 -2.82 8.07
CA ALA A 125 0.94 -3.63 6.87
C ALA A 125 0.42 -5.02 7.22
N GLY A 126 -0.40 -5.58 6.33
CA GLY A 126 -0.92 -6.93 6.40
C GLY A 126 -0.80 -7.62 5.05
N ARG A 127 -0.51 -8.93 5.08
CA ARG A 127 -0.43 -9.78 3.90
C ARG A 127 -1.20 -11.06 4.12
N VAL A 128 -2.08 -11.36 3.17
CA VAL A 128 -2.80 -12.62 3.08
C VAL A 128 -2.39 -13.33 1.80
N CYS A 129 -2.02 -14.60 1.90
CA CYS A 129 -1.73 -15.43 0.74
C CYS A 129 -2.56 -16.70 0.77
N GLY A 130 -2.94 -17.21 -0.39
CA GLY A 130 -3.72 -18.42 -0.45
C GLY A 130 -4.18 -18.80 -1.83
N SER A 131 -4.95 -19.88 -1.89
CA SER A 131 -5.60 -20.34 -3.10
C SER A 131 -6.98 -20.88 -2.76
N ALA A 132 -8.00 -20.44 -3.50
CA ALA A 132 -9.35 -20.96 -3.34
C ALA A 132 -9.57 -22.29 -4.09
N ASP A 133 -8.82 -22.54 -5.17
CA ASP A 133 -9.03 -23.62 -6.12
C ASP A 133 -7.79 -24.51 -6.35
N ASN A 134 -6.70 -24.28 -5.60
CA ASN A 134 -5.39 -24.90 -5.78
C ASN A 134 -4.79 -24.75 -7.20
N THR A 135 -5.28 -23.78 -7.97
CA THR A 135 -4.80 -23.47 -9.33
C THR A 135 -4.14 -22.09 -9.35
N TRP A 136 -4.77 -21.11 -8.71
CA TRP A 136 -4.22 -19.76 -8.58
C TRP A 136 -3.87 -19.46 -7.13
N HIS A 137 -2.65 -18.98 -6.93
CA HIS A 137 -2.14 -18.54 -5.64
C HIS A 137 -2.13 -17.01 -5.61
N ASP A 138 -3.04 -16.43 -4.85
CA ASP A 138 -3.15 -14.99 -4.73
C ASP A 138 -2.41 -14.49 -3.48
N THR A 139 -1.93 -13.27 -3.58
CA THR A 139 -1.47 -12.45 -2.47
C THR A 139 -2.32 -11.19 -2.45
N TYR A 140 -2.81 -10.82 -1.27
CA TYR A 140 -3.45 -9.55 -0.98
C TYR A 140 -2.64 -8.82 0.08
N ILE A 141 -2.31 -7.56 -0.17
CA ILE A 141 -1.55 -6.71 0.75
C ILE A 141 -2.36 -5.45 1.02
N ALA A 142 -2.45 -5.08 2.30
CA ALA A 142 -2.98 -3.81 2.74
C ALA A 142 -1.91 -3.06 3.54
N VAL A 143 -1.78 -1.76 3.29
CA VAL A 143 -0.99 -0.85 4.12
C VAL A 143 -1.87 0.30 4.56
N ASN A 144 -1.98 0.50 5.87
CA ASN A 144 -2.73 1.61 6.45
C ASN A 144 -1.78 2.66 7.02
N PHE A 145 -2.14 3.93 6.84
CA PHE A 145 -1.33 5.09 7.23
C PHE A 145 -2.07 5.86 8.33
N SER A 146 -1.34 6.24 9.39
CA SER A 146 -1.86 7.02 10.53
C SER A 146 -2.65 8.27 10.15
N SER A 147 -2.23 8.96 9.09
CA SER A 147 -2.95 10.08 8.50
C SER A 147 -3.46 9.67 7.12
N ALA A 148 -4.74 9.92 6.85
CA ALA A 148 -5.26 9.81 5.49
C ALA A 148 -4.59 10.87 4.61
N GLY A 149 -3.88 10.41 3.58
CA GLY A 149 -3.35 11.25 2.52
C GLY A 149 -4.42 11.60 1.51
N ASN A 150 -3.99 12.13 0.36
CA ASN A 150 -4.85 12.44 -0.79
C ASN A 150 -5.95 13.47 -0.49
N MET A 151 -5.74 14.31 0.53
CA MET A 151 -6.66 15.36 0.93
C MET A 151 -6.58 16.53 -0.05
N SER A 152 -7.73 16.90 -0.62
CA SER A 152 -7.82 18.05 -1.54
C SER A 152 -7.28 19.32 -0.88
N GLY A 153 -6.46 20.07 -1.62
CA GLY A 153 -5.80 21.29 -1.12
C GLY A 153 -4.50 21.07 -0.33
N ALA A 154 -4.15 19.83 0.04
CA ALA A 154 -2.96 19.54 0.84
C ALA A 154 -1.80 18.92 0.04
N TYR A 155 -1.99 18.61 -1.25
CA TYR A 155 -1.01 17.92 -2.10
C TYR A 155 0.33 18.66 -2.20
N LYS A 156 0.29 20.00 -2.34
CA LYS A 156 1.50 20.82 -2.50
C LYS A 156 2.49 20.65 -1.36
N ASP A 157 1.98 20.54 -0.13
CA ASP A 157 2.80 20.47 1.08
C ASP A 157 3.21 19.03 1.42
N ASN A 158 2.51 18.05 0.85
CA ASN A 158 2.63 16.64 1.20
C ASN A 158 3.25 15.74 0.12
N VAL A 159 3.19 16.11 -1.15
CA VAL A 159 3.71 15.32 -2.28
C VAL A 159 4.80 16.15 -2.97
N LEU A 160 6.00 16.09 -2.41
CA LEU A 160 7.15 16.86 -2.88
C LEU A 160 7.74 16.20 -4.14
N PRO A 161 8.34 16.93 -5.09
CA PRO A 161 9.06 16.33 -6.20
C PRO A 161 10.28 15.53 -5.71
N PRO A 162 10.76 14.52 -6.47
CA PRO A 162 12.01 13.85 -6.14
C PRO A 162 13.18 14.83 -6.09
N ALA A 163 14.10 14.62 -5.16
CA ALA A 163 15.38 15.33 -5.15
C ALA A 163 16.13 15.06 -6.48
N GLN A 164 16.71 16.10 -7.05
CA GLN A 164 17.60 16.00 -8.22
C GLN A 164 18.95 15.38 -7.84
#